data_AF-A0A8C5K308-F1
#
_entry.id   AF-A0A8C5K308-F1
#
_cell.length_a   1.000
_cell.length_b   1.000
_cell.length_c   1.000
_cell.angle_alpha   90.00
_cell.angle_beta   90.00
_cell.angle_gamma   90.00
#
_symmetry.space_group_name_H-M   'P 1'
#
loop_
_entity.id
_entity.type
_entity.pdbx_description
1 polymer ?
#
loop_
_entity_poly.entity_id
_entity_poly.type
_entity_poly.pdbx_seq_one_letter_code
_entity_poly.pdbx_strand_id
1 'polypeptide(L)' 'MFEIKKICCIGAGYVGGPTCSVIAHMCPEIRVTVVDVNESRINAWNSPTLPIYEVIYYATPCFLFSCCLC' A
#
# COMPACT_ATOMS: atom_id res chain seq x y z
N MET A 1 -2.26 26.03 -9.63
CA MET A 1 -1.57 24.73 -9.71
C MET A 1 -2.45 23.71 -9.01
N PHE A 2 -2.60 22.49 -9.55
CA PHE A 2 -3.38 21.43 -8.91
C PHE A 2 -2.43 20.51 -8.13
N GLU A 3 -2.77 20.18 -6.89
CA GLU A 3 -2.00 19.28 -6.04
C GLU A 3 -2.79 18.01 -5.75
N ILE A 4 -2.14 16.86 -5.91
CA ILE A 4 -2.72 15.57 -5.54
C ILE A 4 -2.52 15.36 -4.04
N LYS A 5 -3.61 15.11 -3.31
CA LYS A 5 -3.59 14.81 -1.86
C LYS A 5 -4.00 13.38 -1.53
N LYS A 6 -4.62 12.66 -2.48
CA LYS A 6 -5.16 11.31 -2.26
C LYS A 6 -4.91 10.45 -3.50
N ILE A 7 -4.43 9.24 -3.29
CA ILE A 7 -4.20 8.22 -4.32
C ILE A 7 -4.96 6.96 -3.90
N CYS A 8 -5.72 6.40 -4.84
CA CYS A 8 -6.37 5.10 -4.70
C CYS A 8 -5.78 4.14 -5.73
N CYS A 9 -5.34 2.95 -5.30
CA CYS A 9 -4.84 1.91 -6.17
C CYS A 9 -5.73 0.67 -6.07
N ILE A 10 -6.25 0.20 -7.20
CA ILE A 10 -7.05 -1.02 -7.28
C ILE A 10 -6.12 -2.17 -7.66
N GLY A 11 -5.93 -3.10 -6.74
CA GLY A 11 -5.08 -4.28 -6.83
C GLY A 11 -3.93 -4.25 -5.84
N ALA A 12 -4.04 -4.98 -4.73
CA ALA A 12 -3.00 -5.09 -3.70
C ALA A 12 -1.96 -6.19 -4.01
N GLY A 13 -1.63 -6.35 -5.29
CA GLY A 13 -0.70 -7.37 -5.78
C GLY A 13 0.76 -6.91 -5.78
N TYR A 14 1.58 -7.63 -6.56
CA TYR A 14 3.01 -7.39 -6.68
C TYR A 14 3.39 -6.01 -7.22
N VAL A 15 2.53 -5.37 -7.99
CA VAL A 15 2.79 -4.02 -8.51
C VAL A 15 2.18 -2.96 -7.59
N GLY A 16 0.86 -3.03 -7.37
CA GLY A 16 0.13 -2.01 -6.63
C GLY A 16 0.61 -1.83 -5.19
N GLY A 17 0.88 -2.92 -4.47
CA GLY A 17 1.37 -2.88 -3.08
C GLY A 17 2.71 -2.14 -2.96
N PRO A 18 3.80 -2.61 -3.61
CA PRO A 18 5.11 -1.97 -3.48
C PRO A 18 5.15 -0.54 -4.00
N THR A 19 4.53 -0.27 -5.15
CA THR A 19 4.50 1.09 -5.70
C THR A 19 3.81 2.06 -4.74
N CYS A 20 2.67 1.68 -4.17
CA CYS A 20 1.94 2.52 -3.23
C CYS A 20 2.65 2.67 -1.88
N SER A 21 3.35 1.63 -1.43
CA SER A 21 4.19 1.67 -0.23
C SER A 21 5.28 2.72 -0.34
N VAL A 22 5.99 2.75 -1.48
CA VAL A 22 7.06 3.72 -1.73
C VAL A 22 6.50 5.13 -1.86
N ILE A 23 5.37 5.33 -2.56
CA ILE A 23 4.73 6.65 -2.67
C ILE A 23 4.37 7.19 -1.28
N ALA A 24 3.76 6.38 -0.43
CA ALA A 24 3.38 6.80 0.91
C ALA A 24 4.60 7.11 1.81
N HIS A 25 5.72 6.42 1.60
CA HIS A 25 6.97 6.69 2.30
C HIS A 25 7.63 8.01 1.86
N MET A 26 7.68 8.25 0.55
CA MET A 26 8.38 9.39 -0.03
C MET A 26 7.54 10.68 -0.04
N CYS A 27 6.22 10.55 -0.02
CA CYS A 27 5.25 11.66 -0.08
C CYS A 27 4.26 11.58 1.10
N PRO A 28 4.71 11.86 2.34
CA PRO A 28 3.88 11.72 3.55
C PRO A 28 2.64 12.64 3.57
N GLU A 29 2.63 13.69 2.75
CA GLU A 29 1.49 14.60 2.57
C GLU A 29 0.37 14.01 1.69
N ILE A 30 0.63 12.90 1.01
CA ILE A 30 -0.33 12.22 0.14
C ILE A 30 -0.88 10.99 0.84
N ARG A 31 -2.20 10.94 1.01
CA ARG A 31 -2.86 9.74 1.52
C ARG A 31 -2.97 8.68 0.42
N VAL A 32 -2.30 7.55 0.59
CA VAL A 32 -2.39 6.41 -0.33
C VAL A 32 -3.31 5.33 0.26
N THR A 33 -4.27 4.86 -0.54
CA THR A 33 -5.18 3.77 -0.18
C THR A 33 -5.11 2.68 -1.26
N VAL A 34 -4.83 1.45 -0.86
CA VAL A 34 -4.80 0.30 -1.75
C VAL A 34 -6.01 -0.58 -1.47
N VAL A 35 -6.73 -0.94 -2.51
CA VAL A 35 -7.94 -1.76 -2.41
C VAL A 35 -7.82 -3.02 -3.24
N ASP A 36 -8.39 -4.12 -2.77
CA ASP A 36 -8.43 -5.41 -3.47
C ASP A 36 -9.72 -6.13 -3.07
N VAL A 37 -10.25 -6.98 -3.94
CA VAL A 37 -11.44 -7.81 -3.64
C VAL A 37 -11.08 -9.01 -2.76
N ASN A 38 -9.80 -9.38 -2.69
CA ASN A 38 -9.33 -10.50 -1.90
C ASN A 38 -9.11 -10.07 -0.44
N GLU A 39 -10.08 -10.37 0.42
CA GLU A 39 -10.04 -10.06 1.85
C GLU A 39 -8.81 -10.63 2.55
N SER A 40 -8.46 -11.89 2.31
CA SER A 40 -7.27 -12.51 2.90
C SER A 40 -5.99 -11.76 2.56
N ARG A 41 -5.88 -11.24 1.33
CA ARG A 41 -4.75 -10.43 0.89
C ARG A 41 -4.71 -9.08 1.61
N ILE A 42 -5.85 -8.40 1.74
CA ILE A 42 -5.94 -7.13 2.49
C ILE A 42 -5.59 -7.34 3.96
N ASN A 43 -6.09 -8.42 4.57
CA ASN A 43 -5.77 -8.78 5.95
C ASN A 43 -4.27 -9.05 6.13
N ALA A 44 -3.63 -9.74 5.17
CA ALA A 44 -2.19 -9.96 5.19
C ALA A 44 -1.40 -8.64 5.10
N TRP A 45 -1.80 -7.69 4.23
CA TRP A 45 -1.19 -6.36 4.16
C TRP A 45 -1.31 -5.56 5.46
N ASN A 46 -2.40 -5.74 6.20
CA ASN A 46 -2.64 -5.11 7.49
C ASN A 46 -2.07 -5.91 8.68
N SER A 47 -1.29 -6.97 8.41
CA SER A 47 -0.67 -7.82 9.41
C SER A 47 0.86 -7.66 9.43
N PRO A 48 1.55 -8.16 10.46
CA PRO A 48 3.01 -8.22 10.47
C PRO A 48 3.60 -9.11 9.36
N THR A 49 2.80 -9.99 8.76
CA THR A 49 3.24 -10.93 7.72
C THR A 49 2.67 -10.53 6.37
N LEU A 50 3.49 -9.84 5.57
CA LEU A 50 3.09 -9.38 4.26
C LEU A 50 2.81 -10.54 3.28
N PRO A 51 1.83 -10.40 2.38
CA PRO A 51 1.51 -11.44 1.39
C PRO A 51 2.59 -11.57 0.30
N ILE A 52 3.55 -10.64 0.24
CA ILE A 52 4.62 -10.58 -0.75
C ILE A 52 5.94 -10.35 -0.02
N TYR A 53 6.91 -11.21 -0.32
CA TYR A 53 8.26 -11.07 0.16
C TYR A 53 9.11 -10.40 -0.93
N GLU A 54 9.56 -9.17 -0.65
CA GLU A 54 10.43 -8.41 -1.53
C GLU A 54 11.55 -7.77 -0.70
N VAL A 55 12.76 -7.70 -1.25
CA VAL A 55 13.95 -7.19 -0.53
C VAL A 55 13.74 -5.73 -0.10
N ILE A 56 12.93 -4.97 -0.83
CA ILE A 56 12.59 -3.57 -0.55
C ILE A 56 11.77 -3.41 0.75
N TYR A 57 10.97 -4.40 1.16
CA TYR A 57 10.10 -4.28 2.36
C TYR A 57 10.82 -4.35 3.69
N TYR A 58 12.09 -4.80 3.71
CA TYR A 58 12.91 -4.69 4.93
C TYR A 58 13.17 -3.23 5.34
N ALA A 59 12.95 -2.27 4.43
CA ALA A 59 13.23 -0.86 4.64
C ALA A 59 11.98 0.02 4.81
N THR A 60 10.77 -0.47 4.49
CA THR A 60 9.54 0.34 4.54
C THR A 60 8.52 -0.28 5.50
N PRO A 61 8.21 0.35 6.64
CA PRO A 61 7.22 -0.18 7.58
C PRO A 61 5.83 -0.21 6.92
N CYS A 62 5.12 -1.34 7.08
CA CYS A 62 3.77 -1.61 6.55
C CYS A 62 2.70 -0.56 6.92
N PHE A 63 3.00 0.36 7.84
CA PHE A 63 2.06 1.32 8.41
C PHE A 63 1.92 2.63 7.61
N LEU A 64 2.60 2.77 6.47
CA LEU A 64 2.64 4.04 5.74
C LEU A 64 1.41 4.26 4.84
N PHE A 65 0.65 3.22 4.49
CA PHE A 65 -0.54 3.35 3.63
C PHE A 65 -1.70 2.50 4.14
N SER A 66 -2.92 2.88 3.77
CA SER A 66 -4.15 2.21 4.21
C SER A 66 -4.55 1.12 3.20
N CYS A 67 -4.66 -0.14 3.63
CA CYS A 67 -5.22 -1.22 2.82
C CYS A 67 -6.69 -1.49 3.23
N CYS A 68 -7.61 -1.46 2.26
CA CYS A 68 -9.04 -1.68 2.50
C CYS A 68 -9.63 -2.69 1.52
N LEU A 69 -10.63 -3.47 1.97
CA LEU A 69 -11.40 -4.35 1.09
C LEU A 69 -12.26 -3.50 0.15
N CYS A 70 -12.31 -3.87 -1.13
CA CYS A 70 -13.22 -3.28 -2.13
C CYS A 70 -14.68 -3.64 -1.86
#